data_AF-A0A1D7V1V2-F1
#
_entry.id   AF-A0A1D7V1V2-F1
#
_cell.length_a   1.000
_cell.length_b   1.000
_cell.length_c   1.000
_cell.angle_alpha   90.00
_cell.angle_beta   90.00
_cell.angle_gamma   90.00
#
_symmetry.space_group_name_H-M   'P 1'
#
loop_
_entity.id
_entity.type
_entity.pdbx_description
1 polymer ?
#
loop_
_entity_poly.entity_id
_entity_poly.type
_entity_poly.pdbx_seq_one_letter_code
_entity_poly.pdbx_strand_id
1 'polypeptide(L)'
;MLHKSTKIFLILFILPFLLCKDSKSNSDLFAGLGIGSPVVTGIDPPAGSPPQATDVAYTGTQITITGRNFTPNSTDTIVKFNDLVGTIFSITTTEIITTVPAGAKAGFLTVSKADGFCDTVYGTDGYNCSARRFYVDCYKAYDNIYGDETAVNYPDSSTIKFTADYGTKAFRSNLRETGSTILVLECDNLVAVKYFTTSCVATDNGTLAAPVYNPTINFTDNYAVQYFITSAKGSCKISFQ
;
A
#
# COMPACT_ATOMS: atom_id res chain seq x y z
N MET A 1 41.52 74.26 27.81
CA MET A 1 42.13 74.03 29.14
C MET A 1 41.52 72.79 29.75
N LEU A 2 42.40 71.84 30.12
CA LEU A 2 42.26 70.74 31.07
C LEU A 2 41.18 69.63 30.94
N HIS A 3 41.71 68.42 31.19
CA HIS A 3 41.11 67.18 31.71
C HIS A 3 40.69 66.12 30.68
N LYS A 4 40.98 64.82 30.82
CA LYS A 4 41.75 64.01 31.79
C LYS A 4 41.89 62.61 31.15
N SER A 5 43.06 61.99 31.29
CA SER A 5 43.31 60.60 30.86
C SER A 5 42.62 59.62 31.81
N THR A 6 41.92 58.62 31.25
CA THR A 6 41.43 57.43 31.99
C THR A 6 41.66 56.19 31.14
N LYS A 7 42.52 55.29 31.64
CA LYS A 7 42.84 53.99 31.04
C LYS A 7 41.65 53.04 31.13
N ILE A 8 41.27 52.39 30.02
CA ILE A 8 40.29 51.31 29.98
C ILE A 8 41.03 49.96 29.98
N PHE A 9 40.72 49.14 30.98
CA PHE A 9 41.22 47.78 31.19
C PHE A 9 40.25 46.82 30.49
N LEU A 10 40.73 46.05 29.50
CA LEU A 10 39.92 45.10 28.73
C LEU A 10 39.85 43.76 29.48
N ILE A 11 38.69 43.46 30.09
CA ILE A 11 38.43 42.16 30.75
C ILE A 11 37.75 41.23 29.74
N LEU A 12 38.39 40.11 29.46
CA LEU A 12 37.94 39.01 28.61
C LEU A 12 36.88 38.19 29.36
N PHE A 13 35.61 38.27 28.95
CA PHE A 13 34.51 37.46 29.50
C PHE A 13 34.44 36.11 28.76
N ILE A 14 34.80 35.03 29.45
CA ILE A 14 34.62 33.64 28.98
C ILE A 14 33.17 33.24 29.28
N LEU A 15 32.40 32.96 28.23
CA LEU A 15 31.02 32.48 28.32
C LEU A 15 31.01 30.99 28.66
N PRO A 16 30.35 30.53 29.74
CA PRO A 16 30.22 29.10 30.00
C PRO A 16 29.20 28.49 29.04
N PHE A 17 29.62 27.50 28.26
CA PHE A 17 28.72 26.63 27.52
C PHE A 17 27.81 25.90 28.52
N LEU A 18 26.54 26.32 28.57
CA LEU A 18 25.46 25.56 29.17
C LEU A 18 25.24 24.29 28.33
N LEU A 19 25.76 23.16 28.82
CA LEU A 19 25.31 21.82 28.46
C LEU A 19 23.86 21.68 28.95
N CYS A 20 22.90 21.85 28.05
CA CYS A 20 21.52 21.43 28.29
C CYS A 20 21.49 19.90 28.17
N LYS A 21 21.28 19.22 29.29
CA LYS A 21 20.99 17.78 29.31
C LYS A 21 19.49 17.64 29.15
N ASP A 22 19.03 17.18 27.98
CA ASP A 22 17.61 16.93 27.72
C ASP A 22 17.04 15.99 28.80
N SER A 23 16.12 16.53 29.60
CA SER A 23 15.30 15.74 30.51
C SER A 23 14.29 14.95 29.69
N LYS A 24 14.34 13.62 29.74
CA LYS A 24 13.29 12.77 29.16
C LYS A 24 11.94 13.14 29.79
N SER A 25 11.08 13.73 28.97
CA SER A 25 9.75 14.20 29.35
C SER A 25 8.83 13.02 29.67
N ASN A 26 7.85 13.24 30.55
CA ASN A 26 6.78 12.27 30.87
C ASN A 26 6.04 11.73 29.64
N SER A 27 6.16 12.38 28.47
CA SER A 27 5.65 11.89 27.18
C SER A 27 6.10 10.47 26.84
N ASP A 28 7.32 10.09 27.23
CA ASP A 28 7.88 8.77 26.92
C ASP A 28 7.24 7.67 27.78
N LEU A 29 6.82 8.01 29.02
CA LEU A 29 6.12 7.09 29.92
C LEU A 29 4.69 6.84 29.43
N PHE A 30 3.98 7.88 28.99
CA PHE A 30 2.64 7.73 28.42
C PHE A 30 2.65 6.91 27.12
N ALA A 31 3.66 7.11 26.27
CA ALA A 31 3.84 6.30 25.06
C ALA A 31 4.12 4.83 25.38
N GLY A 32 4.93 4.55 26.41
CA GLY A 32 5.20 3.20 26.91
C GLY A 32 3.97 2.49 27.48
N LEU A 33 2.91 3.21 27.82
CA LEU A 33 1.64 2.67 28.32
C LEU A 33 0.51 2.63 27.28
N GLY A 34 0.75 3.09 26.04
CA GLY A 34 -0.31 3.17 25.03
C GLY A 34 -1.31 4.32 25.27
N ILE A 35 -0.93 5.32 26.07
CA ILE A 35 -1.79 6.46 26.43
C ILE A 35 -1.63 7.57 25.38
N GLY A 36 -2.76 8.06 24.86
CA GLY A 36 -2.82 9.04 23.75
C GLY A 36 -3.40 8.45 22.46
N SER A 37 -3.54 9.27 21.42
CA SER A 37 -3.98 8.80 20.10
C SER A 37 -2.90 7.90 19.49
N PRO A 38 -3.28 6.74 18.90
CA PRO A 38 -2.34 5.88 18.19
C PRO A 38 -1.74 6.64 17.00
N VAL A 39 -0.49 6.34 16.66
CA VAL A 39 0.18 6.89 15.48
C VAL A 39 0.86 5.77 14.72
N VAL A 40 0.47 5.58 13.45
CA VAL A 40 1.11 4.62 12.56
C VAL A 40 2.29 5.29 11.85
N THR A 41 3.49 4.76 12.06
CA THR A 41 4.73 5.25 11.45
C THR A 41 5.19 4.40 10.26
N GLY A 42 4.76 3.15 10.18
CA GLY A 42 5.12 2.25 9.08
C GLY A 42 4.16 1.08 8.92
N ILE A 43 4.15 0.53 7.71
CA ILE A 43 3.44 -0.69 7.34
C ILE A 43 4.44 -1.49 6.51
N ASP A 44 4.77 -2.70 6.95
CA ASP A 44 5.67 -3.61 6.26
C ASP A 44 5.04 -4.99 6.12
N PRO A 45 4.91 -5.53 4.90
CA PRO A 45 5.12 -4.85 3.62
C PRO A 45 4.09 -3.71 3.37
N PRO A 46 4.43 -2.67 2.60
CA PRO A 46 3.52 -1.54 2.33
C PRO A 46 2.31 -1.90 1.44
N ALA A 47 2.32 -3.12 0.87
CA ALA A 47 1.26 -3.68 0.05
C ALA A 47 1.08 -5.18 0.34
N GLY A 48 -0.15 -5.67 0.16
CA GLY A 48 -0.50 -7.06 0.42
C GLY A 48 -1.69 -7.56 -0.40
N SER A 49 -1.82 -8.87 -0.50
CA SER A 49 -2.97 -9.53 -1.11
C SER A 49 -3.96 -9.98 -0.04
N PRO A 50 -5.28 -9.86 -0.27
CA PRO A 50 -6.27 -10.63 0.49
C PRO A 50 -6.12 -12.13 0.18
N PRO A 51 -6.79 -13.01 0.94
CA PRO A 51 -6.87 -14.42 0.61
C PRO A 51 -7.38 -14.67 -0.81
N GLN A 52 -6.75 -15.59 -1.53
CA GLN A 52 -7.17 -16.05 -2.85
C GLN A 52 -7.26 -17.57 -2.82
N ALA A 53 -8.26 -18.13 -3.51
CA ALA A 53 -8.53 -19.58 -3.54
C ALA A 53 -8.93 -20.11 -4.92
N THR A 54 -9.08 -19.24 -5.93
CA THR A 54 -9.54 -19.65 -7.27
C THR A 54 -8.46 -20.45 -8.01
N ASP A 55 -7.25 -19.90 -8.09
CA ASP A 55 -6.14 -20.50 -8.85
C ASP A 55 -4.90 -20.80 -7.98
N VAL A 56 -4.80 -20.15 -6.83
CA VAL A 56 -3.71 -20.29 -5.85
C VAL A 56 -4.32 -20.41 -4.46
N ALA A 57 -3.65 -21.10 -3.54
CA ALA A 57 -4.04 -21.16 -2.14
C ALA A 57 -3.22 -20.16 -1.33
N TYR A 58 -3.79 -18.97 -1.10
CA TYR A 58 -3.12 -17.86 -0.40
C TYR A 58 -3.98 -17.39 0.77
N THR A 59 -3.41 -17.28 1.97
CA THR A 59 -4.13 -16.97 3.22
C THR A 59 -4.29 -15.49 3.51
N GLY A 60 -3.79 -14.61 2.63
CA GLY A 60 -3.69 -13.18 2.86
C GLY A 60 -2.32 -12.80 3.42
N THR A 61 -1.82 -11.62 3.04
CA THR A 61 -0.48 -11.16 3.44
C THR A 61 -0.48 -10.82 4.93
N GLN A 62 0.48 -11.35 5.68
CA GLN A 62 0.77 -10.89 7.03
C GLN A 62 1.49 -9.55 6.97
N ILE A 63 1.02 -8.60 7.78
CA ILE A 63 1.49 -7.22 7.82
C ILE A 63 1.92 -6.87 9.24
N THR A 64 3.09 -6.25 9.35
CA THR A 64 3.58 -5.60 10.55
C THR A 64 3.33 -4.10 10.46
N ILE A 65 2.57 -3.57 11.41
CA ILE A 65 2.28 -2.14 11.54
C ILE A 65 3.14 -1.61 12.68
N THR A 66 4.01 -0.65 12.39
CA THR A 66 4.85 0.01 13.39
C THR A 66 4.30 1.39 13.73
N GLY A 67 4.50 1.80 14.98
CA GLY A 67 3.95 3.05 15.47
C GLY A 67 4.27 3.34 16.93
N ARG A 68 3.38 4.09 17.56
CA ARG A 68 3.41 4.43 18.98
C ARG A 68 1.98 4.61 19.51
N ASN A 69 1.86 4.54 20.84
CA ASN A 69 0.60 4.74 21.57
C ASN A 69 -0.50 3.73 21.20
N PHE A 70 -0.15 2.57 20.68
CA PHE A 70 -1.11 1.49 20.49
C PHE A 70 -1.55 0.96 21.86
N THR A 71 -2.83 0.64 22.01
CA THR A 71 -3.31 -0.02 23.23
C THR A 71 -2.83 -1.47 23.19
N PRO A 72 -2.03 -1.98 24.14
CA PRO A 72 -1.47 -3.34 24.10
C PRO A 72 -2.52 -4.40 24.49
N ASN A 73 -3.75 -4.24 24.00
CA ASN A 73 -4.88 -5.13 24.14
C ASN A 73 -5.65 -5.14 22.81
N SER A 74 -5.79 -6.32 22.21
CA SER A 74 -6.47 -6.50 20.93
C SER A 74 -7.99 -6.29 21.01
N THR A 75 -8.60 -6.43 22.19
CA THR A 75 -10.04 -6.12 22.35
C THR A 75 -10.32 -4.62 22.32
N ASP A 76 -9.30 -3.82 22.65
CA ASP A 76 -9.41 -2.36 22.78
C ASP A 76 -8.78 -1.63 21.58
N THR A 77 -8.38 -2.38 20.55
CA THR A 77 -7.76 -1.88 19.32
C THR A 77 -8.46 -2.46 18.10
N ILE A 78 -8.75 -1.62 17.12
CA ILE A 78 -9.36 -2.02 15.85
C ILE A 78 -8.39 -1.67 14.73
N VAL A 79 -8.06 -2.66 13.90
CA VAL A 79 -7.35 -2.45 12.63
C VAL A 79 -8.32 -2.69 11.49
N LYS A 80 -8.44 -1.73 10.56
CA LYS A 80 -9.24 -1.92 9.35
C LYS A 80 -8.44 -1.69 8.08
N PHE A 81 -8.79 -2.47 7.05
CA PHE A 81 -8.38 -2.31 5.66
C PHE A 81 -9.58 -1.75 4.91
N ASN A 82 -9.60 -0.44 4.68
CA ASN A 82 -10.80 0.35 4.43
C ASN A 82 -11.84 0.09 5.53
N ASP A 83 -12.98 -0.50 5.17
CA ASP A 83 -14.08 -0.78 6.09
C ASP A 83 -14.02 -2.19 6.70
N LEU A 84 -13.06 -3.02 6.27
CA LEU A 84 -12.95 -4.42 6.70
C LEU A 84 -12.00 -4.59 7.87
N VAL A 85 -12.49 -5.19 8.96
CA VAL A 85 -11.69 -5.46 10.15
C VAL A 85 -10.68 -6.57 9.88
N GLY A 86 -9.40 -6.29 10.15
CA GLY A 86 -8.31 -7.28 10.11
C GLY A 86 -8.21 -8.05 11.43
N THR A 87 -7.66 -9.27 11.36
CA THR A 87 -7.41 -10.07 12.57
C THR A 87 -6.06 -9.69 13.18
N ILE A 88 -6.06 -9.22 14.42
CA ILE A 88 -4.84 -8.91 15.17
C ILE A 88 -4.28 -10.21 15.79
N PHE A 89 -3.05 -10.57 15.44
CA PHE A 89 -2.34 -11.72 16.01
C PHE A 89 -1.50 -11.35 17.23
N SER A 90 -0.87 -10.17 17.19
CA SER A 90 -0.13 -9.61 18.32
C SER A 90 -0.20 -8.10 18.30
N ILE A 91 -0.10 -7.51 19.48
CA ILE A 91 -0.08 -6.07 19.67
C ILE A 91 0.80 -5.71 20.86
N THR A 92 1.64 -4.71 20.67
CA THR A 92 2.38 -3.99 21.70
C THR A 92 2.06 -2.50 21.58
N THR A 93 2.68 -1.64 22.37
CA THR A 93 2.49 -0.20 22.26
C THR A 93 3.08 0.42 20.99
N THR A 94 3.95 -0.32 20.27
CA THR A 94 4.67 0.17 19.09
C THR A 94 4.55 -0.73 17.86
N GLU A 95 3.93 -1.91 17.98
CA GLU A 95 3.83 -2.88 16.89
C GLU A 95 2.48 -3.60 16.92
N ILE A 96 1.90 -3.84 15.75
CA ILE A 96 0.74 -4.72 15.55
C ILE A 96 1.07 -5.69 14.41
N ILE A 97 0.83 -6.99 14.62
CA ILE A 97 0.85 -7.99 13.56
C ILE A 97 -0.59 -8.35 13.21
N THR A 98 -0.94 -8.21 11.93
CA THR A 98 -2.28 -8.48 11.39
C THR A 98 -2.18 -9.20 10.05
N THR A 99 -3.31 -9.60 9.47
CA THR A 99 -3.39 -10.07 8.09
C THR A 99 -4.40 -9.28 7.28
N VAL A 100 -4.13 -9.13 5.98
CA VAL A 100 -5.08 -8.55 5.03
C VAL A 100 -6.33 -9.45 4.97
N PRO A 101 -7.53 -8.94 5.27
CA PRO A 101 -8.75 -9.74 5.31
C PRO A 101 -9.31 -10.03 3.91
N ALA A 102 -10.18 -11.05 3.82
CA ALA A 102 -10.93 -11.33 2.59
C ALA A 102 -11.78 -10.13 2.17
N GLY A 103 -11.77 -9.82 0.87
CA GLY A 103 -12.51 -8.68 0.32
C GLY A 103 -11.79 -7.32 0.44
N ALA A 104 -10.60 -7.27 1.05
CA ALA A 104 -9.83 -6.03 1.16
C ALA A 104 -9.56 -5.41 -0.22
N LYS A 105 -9.74 -4.09 -0.29
CA LYS A 105 -9.45 -3.26 -1.47
C LYS A 105 -8.36 -2.26 -1.11
N ALA A 106 -7.70 -1.68 -2.13
CA ALA A 106 -6.76 -0.60 -1.90
C ALA A 106 -7.45 0.61 -1.25
N GLY A 107 -6.74 1.37 -0.43
CA GLY A 107 -7.27 2.55 0.25
C GLY A 107 -6.53 2.84 1.55
N PHE A 108 -7.25 3.04 2.65
CA PHE A 108 -6.64 3.34 3.95
C PHE A 108 -6.61 2.11 4.86
N LEU A 109 -5.44 1.86 5.46
CA LEU A 109 -5.33 1.07 6.67
C LEU A 109 -5.46 2.00 7.88
N THR A 110 -6.34 1.66 8.80
CA THR A 110 -6.57 2.42 10.04
C THR A 110 -6.23 1.61 11.26
N VAL A 111 -5.71 2.28 12.29
CA VAL A 111 -5.55 1.76 13.64
C VAL A 111 -6.25 2.72 14.59
N SER A 112 -7.27 2.23 15.30
CA SER A 112 -8.03 3.02 16.27
C SER A 112 -8.14 2.31 17.61
N LYS A 113 -8.39 3.08 18.67
CA LYS A 113 -8.90 2.52 19.92
C LYS A 113 -10.36 2.07 19.75
N ALA A 114 -10.89 1.32 20.71
CA ALA A 114 -12.27 0.82 20.67
C ALA A 114 -13.33 1.94 20.54
N ASP A 115 -13.06 3.12 21.09
CA ASP A 115 -13.91 4.32 21.00
C ASP A 115 -13.49 5.28 19.88
N GLY A 116 -12.46 4.93 19.11
CA GLY A 116 -11.86 5.79 18.11
C GLY A 116 -12.65 5.80 16.79
N PHE A 117 -12.47 6.90 16.04
CA PHE A 117 -13.07 7.10 14.73
C PHE A 117 -12.05 7.75 13.79
N CYS A 118 -11.96 7.24 12.56
CA CYS A 118 -11.11 7.76 11.51
C CYS A 118 -11.99 8.30 10.38
N ASP A 119 -11.81 9.56 9.99
CA ASP A 119 -12.38 10.08 8.76
C ASP A 119 -11.41 9.81 7.61
N THR A 120 -11.70 8.75 6.85
CA THR A 120 -10.94 8.39 5.64
C THR A 120 -11.58 8.91 4.35
N VAL A 121 -12.69 9.65 4.45
CA VAL A 121 -13.41 10.22 3.31
C VAL A 121 -12.81 11.57 2.94
N TYR A 122 -12.51 12.41 3.92
CA TYR A 122 -11.96 13.75 3.72
C TYR A 122 -10.49 13.89 4.12
N GLY A 123 -9.86 12.86 4.68
CA GLY A 123 -8.46 12.93 5.10
C GLY A 123 -7.96 11.68 5.82
N THR A 124 -7.06 11.91 6.78
CA THR A 124 -6.58 10.90 7.75
C THR A 124 -6.84 11.35 9.19
N ASP A 125 -7.72 12.34 9.35
CA ASP A 125 -8.05 12.94 10.64
C ASP A 125 -8.98 12.01 11.43
N GLY A 126 -9.06 12.21 12.74
CA GLY A 126 -9.90 11.37 13.57
C GLY A 126 -9.68 11.57 15.07
N TYR A 127 -10.51 10.89 15.85
CA TYR A 127 -10.39 10.78 17.28
C TYR A 127 -9.83 9.41 17.63
N ASN A 128 -8.77 9.35 18.47
CA ASN A 128 -8.12 8.10 18.87
C ASN A 128 -7.81 7.15 17.69
N CYS A 129 -7.38 7.71 16.55
CA CYS A 129 -7.07 6.95 15.34
C CYS A 129 -5.82 7.49 14.62
N SER A 130 -5.17 6.60 13.87
CA SER A 130 -4.25 6.95 12.80
C SER A 130 -4.51 6.11 11.54
N ALA A 131 -4.38 6.74 10.37
CA ALA A 131 -4.59 6.12 9.07
C ALA A 131 -3.37 6.29 8.16
N ARG A 132 -3.13 5.31 7.28
CA ARG A 132 -2.13 5.38 6.21
C ARG A 132 -2.64 4.67 4.97
N ARG A 133 -2.16 5.06 3.79
CA ARG A 133 -2.48 4.34 2.56
C ARG A 133 -1.93 2.91 2.61
N PHE A 134 -2.74 1.97 2.14
CA PHE A 134 -2.39 0.59 1.95
C PHE A 134 -2.82 0.15 0.56
N TYR A 135 -1.90 -0.48 -0.16
CA TYR A 135 -2.14 -0.95 -1.51
C TYR A 135 -2.48 -2.44 -1.49
N VAL A 136 -3.46 -2.80 -2.31
CA VAL A 136 -3.76 -4.20 -2.59
C VAL A 136 -2.97 -4.64 -3.81
N ASP A 137 -2.23 -5.73 -3.64
CA ASP A 137 -1.40 -6.36 -4.66
C ASP A 137 -1.86 -7.81 -4.84
N CYS A 138 -2.65 -8.05 -5.89
CA CYS A 138 -3.21 -9.35 -6.22
C CYS A 138 -2.15 -10.33 -6.73
N TYR A 139 -1.13 -9.83 -7.41
CA TYR A 139 -0.07 -10.65 -7.97
C TYR A 139 0.83 -11.25 -6.88
N LYS A 140 0.91 -10.62 -5.71
CA LYS A 140 1.62 -11.16 -4.55
C LYS A 140 1.18 -12.57 -4.13
N ALA A 141 -0.07 -12.96 -4.41
CA ALA A 141 -0.55 -14.32 -4.15
C ALA A 141 0.08 -15.39 -5.07
N TYR A 142 0.77 -14.96 -6.13
CA TYR A 142 1.47 -15.80 -7.10
C TYR A 142 2.99 -15.72 -6.94
N ASP A 143 3.49 -15.17 -5.83
CA ASP A 143 4.94 -15.06 -5.54
C ASP A 143 5.79 -14.47 -6.68
N ASN A 144 5.20 -13.57 -7.48
CA ASN A 144 5.84 -12.93 -8.63
C ASN A 144 6.46 -13.89 -9.67
N ILE A 145 5.87 -15.09 -9.86
CA ILE A 145 6.41 -16.15 -10.74
C ILE A 145 6.60 -15.76 -12.22
N TYR A 146 5.94 -14.73 -12.71
CA TYR A 146 6.06 -14.20 -14.08
C TYR A 146 7.02 -13.01 -14.19
N GLY A 147 7.83 -12.77 -13.16
CA GLY A 147 8.73 -11.63 -13.06
C GLY A 147 8.03 -10.33 -12.68
N ASP A 148 8.73 -9.21 -12.84
CA ASP A 148 8.22 -7.88 -12.54
C ASP A 148 7.02 -7.51 -13.43
N GLU A 149 6.07 -6.77 -12.87
CA GLU A 149 4.94 -6.25 -13.64
C GLU A 149 5.39 -5.17 -14.63
N THR A 150 4.92 -5.30 -15.87
CA THR A 150 5.06 -4.23 -16.87
C THR A 150 3.90 -3.24 -16.72
N ALA A 151 4.22 -1.97 -16.49
CA ALA A 151 3.22 -0.91 -16.42
C ALA A 151 2.77 -0.46 -17.82
N VAL A 152 1.46 -0.42 -18.06
CA VAL A 152 0.85 0.18 -19.24
C VAL A 152 -0.35 0.98 -18.75
N ASN A 153 -0.26 2.31 -18.71
CA ASN A 153 -1.28 3.14 -18.05
C ASN A 153 -2.15 3.84 -19.08
N TYR A 154 -3.44 4.00 -18.79
CA TYR A 154 -4.32 4.85 -19.58
C TYR A 154 -3.78 6.30 -19.62
N PRO A 155 -3.84 7.01 -20.76
CA PRO A 155 -4.35 6.59 -22.08
C PRO A 155 -3.27 5.98 -23.00
N ASP A 156 -2.07 5.75 -22.48
CA ASP A 156 -0.94 5.26 -23.26
C ASP A 156 -1.15 3.82 -23.74
N SER A 157 -0.41 3.43 -24.78
CA SER A 157 -0.38 2.05 -25.26
C SER A 157 1.04 1.54 -25.28
N SER A 158 1.19 0.21 -25.21
CA SER A 158 2.50 -0.44 -25.27
C SER A 158 2.41 -1.72 -26.10
N THR A 159 3.44 -1.98 -26.90
CA THR A 159 3.57 -3.24 -27.65
C THR A 159 4.61 -4.12 -26.99
N ILE A 160 4.17 -5.29 -26.54
CA ILE A 160 4.96 -6.24 -25.76
C ILE A 160 5.32 -7.42 -26.64
N LYS A 161 6.57 -7.88 -26.52
CA LYS A 161 7.05 -9.07 -27.24
C LYS A 161 7.03 -10.31 -26.34
N PHE A 162 6.39 -11.35 -26.82
CA PHE A 162 6.51 -12.72 -26.31
C PHE A 162 7.59 -13.43 -27.13
N THR A 163 8.66 -13.88 -26.47
CA THR A 163 9.82 -14.47 -27.12
C THR A 163 9.88 -15.98 -27.03
N ALA A 164 9.27 -16.55 -25.99
CA ALA A 164 9.11 -17.99 -25.81
C ALA A 164 7.97 -18.53 -26.67
N ASP A 165 8.00 -19.84 -26.96
CA ASP A 165 6.94 -20.51 -27.73
C ASP A 165 5.57 -20.34 -27.07
N TYR A 166 5.54 -20.37 -25.73
CA TYR A 166 4.41 -19.94 -24.90
C TYR A 166 4.97 -19.26 -23.65
N GLY A 167 4.46 -18.07 -23.32
CA GLY A 167 4.93 -17.33 -22.14
C GLY A 167 3.84 -16.48 -21.51
N THR A 168 3.91 -16.37 -20.19
CA THR A 168 3.04 -15.49 -19.39
C THR A 168 3.85 -14.29 -18.92
N LYS A 169 3.24 -13.11 -18.98
CA LYS A 169 3.81 -11.86 -18.45
C LYS A 169 2.80 -11.19 -17.53
N ALA A 170 3.29 -10.56 -16.47
CA ALA A 170 2.48 -9.79 -15.54
C ALA A 170 2.46 -8.32 -15.92
N PHE A 171 1.29 -7.69 -15.74
CA PHE A 171 1.04 -6.30 -16.11
C PHE A 171 0.26 -5.59 -15.02
N ARG A 172 0.47 -4.28 -14.98
CA ARG A 172 -0.32 -3.36 -14.17
C ARG A 172 -0.76 -2.18 -15.02
N SER A 173 -2.01 -1.77 -14.87
CA SER A 173 -2.56 -0.62 -15.58
C SER A 173 -3.33 0.29 -14.63
N ASN A 174 -2.90 1.55 -14.54
CA ASN A 174 -3.74 2.60 -14.00
C ASN A 174 -4.83 2.94 -15.03
N LEU A 175 -6.08 2.86 -14.60
CA LEU A 175 -7.24 3.12 -15.44
C LEU A 175 -7.61 4.61 -15.44
N ARG A 176 -8.62 4.98 -16.24
CA ARG A 176 -9.15 6.35 -16.27
C ARG A 176 -9.71 6.73 -14.90
N GLU A 177 -9.49 7.98 -14.50
CA GLU A 177 -9.95 8.47 -13.20
C GLU A 177 -11.47 8.46 -13.03
N THR A 178 -12.22 8.69 -14.12
CA THR A 178 -13.68 8.76 -14.15
C THR A 178 -14.25 8.00 -15.34
N GLY A 179 -15.32 7.24 -15.11
CA GLY A 179 -15.98 6.43 -16.13
C GLY A 179 -15.28 5.10 -16.40
N SER A 180 -15.89 4.28 -17.26
CA SER A 180 -15.35 2.98 -17.61
C SER A 180 -14.11 3.09 -18.51
N THR A 181 -13.21 2.13 -18.38
CA THR A 181 -12.04 1.97 -19.26
C THR A 181 -12.10 0.60 -19.91
N ILE A 182 -11.98 0.54 -21.23
CA ILE A 182 -11.91 -0.73 -21.96
C ILE A 182 -10.46 -1.01 -22.29
N LEU A 183 -9.88 -2.05 -21.70
CA LEU A 183 -8.57 -2.58 -22.10
C LEU A 183 -8.75 -3.37 -23.40
N VAL A 184 -7.93 -3.07 -24.40
CA VAL A 184 -7.95 -3.70 -25.72
C VAL A 184 -6.61 -4.39 -25.95
N LEU A 185 -6.65 -5.68 -26.26
CA LEU A 185 -5.50 -6.48 -26.66
C LEU A 185 -5.53 -6.73 -28.17
N GLU A 186 -4.45 -6.36 -28.85
CA GLU A 186 -4.25 -6.63 -30.28
C GLU A 186 -2.97 -7.46 -30.41
N CYS A 187 -3.11 -8.78 -30.48
CA CYS A 187 -1.99 -9.72 -30.48
C CYS A 187 -1.87 -10.51 -31.78
N ASP A 188 -0.64 -10.88 -32.15
CA ASP A 188 -0.36 -11.72 -33.32
C ASP A 188 -0.94 -13.14 -33.19
N ASN A 189 -1.14 -13.62 -31.95
CA ASN A 189 -1.64 -14.95 -31.64
C ASN A 189 -2.85 -14.89 -30.69
N LEU A 190 -3.58 -16.01 -30.57
CA LEU A 190 -4.59 -16.18 -29.52
C LEU A 190 -3.96 -16.02 -28.13
N VAL A 191 -4.76 -15.50 -27.19
CA VAL A 191 -4.32 -15.22 -25.82
C VAL A 191 -5.25 -15.82 -24.78
N ALA A 192 -4.69 -16.09 -23.61
CA ALA A 192 -5.44 -16.28 -22.37
C ALA A 192 -5.09 -15.12 -21.44
N VAL A 193 -6.11 -14.45 -20.93
CA VAL A 193 -5.94 -13.30 -20.04
C VAL A 193 -6.56 -13.62 -18.70
N LYS A 194 -5.78 -13.49 -17.63
CA LYS A 194 -6.28 -13.52 -16.26
C LYS A 194 -6.16 -12.13 -15.68
N TYR A 195 -7.24 -11.58 -15.12
CA TYR A 195 -7.24 -10.25 -14.51
C TYR A 195 -7.90 -10.30 -13.15
N PHE A 196 -7.60 -9.31 -12.32
CA PHE A 196 -8.05 -9.28 -10.92
C PHE A 196 -9.01 -8.14 -10.69
N THR A 197 -10.09 -8.42 -9.95
CA THR A 197 -10.98 -7.36 -9.44
C THR A 197 -10.28 -6.52 -8.36
N THR A 198 -10.94 -5.44 -7.90
CA THR A 198 -10.46 -4.59 -6.80
C THR A 198 -10.16 -5.32 -5.49
N SER A 199 -10.73 -6.51 -5.29
CA SER A 199 -10.52 -7.36 -4.12
C SER A 199 -9.77 -8.66 -4.45
N CYS A 200 -9.03 -8.66 -5.55
CA CYS A 200 -8.22 -9.78 -6.03
C CYS A 200 -8.97 -11.08 -6.33
N VAL A 201 -10.21 -11.00 -6.79
CA VAL A 201 -10.87 -12.15 -7.40
C VAL A 201 -10.33 -12.30 -8.82
N ALA A 202 -9.70 -13.44 -9.11
CA ALA A 202 -9.22 -13.76 -10.44
C ALA A 202 -10.38 -14.04 -11.40
N THR A 203 -10.30 -13.48 -12.60
CA THR A 203 -11.28 -13.67 -13.68
C THR A 203 -10.53 -13.93 -14.98
N ASP A 204 -11.05 -14.84 -15.80
CA ASP A 204 -10.43 -15.22 -17.07
C ASP A 204 -11.20 -14.62 -18.26
N ASN A 205 -10.47 -14.14 -19.25
CA ASN A 205 -10.97 -13.84 -20.59
C ASN A 205 -10.16 -14.67 -21.59
N GLY A 206 -10.75 -15.81 -21.96
CA GLY A 206 -10.03 -16.93 -22.56
C GLY A 206 -9.17 -17.69 -21.55
N THR A 207 -8.90 -18.96 -21.84
CA THR A 207 -8.04 -19.83 -21.02
C THR A 207 -7.01 -20.51 -21.90
N LEU A 208 -6.03 -21.21 -21.32
CA LEU A 208 -5.08 -21.99 -22.13
C LEU A 208 -5.76 -23.10 -22.94
N ALA A 209 -6.87 -23.64 -22.44
CA ALA A 209 -7.65 -24.65 -23.15
C ALA A 209 -8.59 -24.06 -24.21
N ALA A 210 -8.96 -22.79 -24.07
CA ALA A 210 -9.84 -22.08 -25.00
C ALA A 210 -9.37 -20.60 -25.13
N PRO A 211 -8.25 -20.35 -25.84
CA PRO A 211 -7.71 -19.01 -25.96
C PRO A 211 -8.53 -18.20 -26.96
N VAL A 212 -8.50 -16.87 -26.81
CA VAL A 212 -9.34 -15.94 -27.55
C VAL A 212 -8.51 -15.01 -28.42
N TYR A 213 -9.09 -14.50 -29.50
CA TYR A 213 -8.44 -13.55 -30.41
C TYR A 213 -8.84 -12.13 -30.06
N ASN A 214 -7.85 -11.27 -29.83
CA ASN A 214 -8.01 -9.84 -29.55
C ASN A 214 -9.15 -9.50 -28.57
N PRO A 215 -9.12 -10.04 -27.33
CA PRO A 215 -10.17 -9.77 -26.36
C PRO A 215 -10.14 -8.32 -25.89
N THR A 216 -11.31 -7.84 -25.45
CA THR A 216 -11.46 -6.60 -24.70
C THR A 216 -11.95 -6.90 -23.29
N ILE A 217 -11.55 -6.07 -22.33
CA ILE A 217 -11.98 -6.18 -20.92
C ILE A 217 -12.49 -4.82 -20.47
N ASN A 218 -13.75 -4.77 -20.06
CA ASN A 218 -14.37 -3.54 -19.58
C ASN A 218 -14.23 -3.43 -18.06
N PHE A 219 -13.54 -2.38 -17.60
CA PHE A 219 -13.43 -2.03 -16.19
C PHE A 219 -14.36 -0.87 -15.87
N THR A 220 -15.31 -1.11 -14.97
CA THR A 220 -16.29 -0.10 -14.53
C THR A 220 -15.80 0.75 -13.37
N ASP A 221 -14.82 0.25 -12.62
CA ASP A 221 -14.25 0.91 -11.45
C ASP A 221 -12.86 1.47 -11.80
N ASN A 222 -12.53 2.63 -11.23
CA ASN A 222 -11.18 3.19 -11.32
C ASN A 222 -10.27 2.60 -10.22
N TYR A 223 -9.32 1.77 -10.63
CA TYR A 223 -8.25 1.25 -9.77
C TYR A 223 -7.05 0.83 -10.62
N ALA A 224 -5.91 0.57 -9.97
CA ALA A 224 -4.79 -0.08 -10.63
C ALA A 224 -5.12 -1.56 -10.82
N VAL A 225 -5.43 -1.97 -12.06
CA VAL A 225 -5.70 -3.37 -12.37
C VAL A 225 -4.40 -4.13 -12.59
N GLN A 226 -4.33 -5.34 -12.06
CA GLN A 226 -3.28 -6.30 -12.36
C GLN A 226 -3.84 -7.40 -13.25
N TYR A 227 -3.04 -7.89 -14.19
CA TYR A 227 -3.45 -8.95 -15.11
C TYR A 227 -2.24 -9.66 -15.69
N PHE A 228 -2.45 -10.90 -16.12
CA PHE A 228 -1.49 -11.74 -16.81
C PHE A 228 -1.97 -11.98 -18.22
N ILE A 229 -1.06 -11.87 -19.18
CA ILE A 229 -1.33 -12.29 -20.56
C ILE A 229 -0.44 -13.48 -20.84
N THR A 230 -1.05 -14.57 -21.29
CA THR A 230 -0.34 -15.72 -21.84
C THR A 230 -0.56 -15.76 -23.34
N SER A 231 0.53 -15.79 -24.10
CA SER A 231 0.50 -15.86 -25.56
C SER A 231 1.68 -16.66 -26.10
N ALA A 232 1.55 -17.09 -27.35
CA ALA A 232 2.66 -17.65 -28.11
C ALA A 232 3.62 -16.55 -28.60
N LYS A 233 4.76 -16.97 -29.14
CA LYS A 233 5.78 -16.06 -29.68
C LYS A 233 5.18 -15.08 -30.70
N GLY A 234 5.31 -13.78 -30.43
CA GLY A 234 4.70 -12.71 -31.22
C GLY A 234 4.64 -11.39 -30.47
N SER A 235 4.01 -10.41 -31.09
CA SER A 235 3.73 -9.11 -30.48
C SER A 235 2.31 -9.08 -29.94
N CYS A 236 2.10 -8.36 -28.84
CA CYS A 236 0.78 -7.96 -28.39
C CYS A 236 0.76 -6.51 -27.94
N LYS A 237 -0.10 -5.72 -28.55
CA LYS A 237 -0.35 -4.33 -28.17
C LYS A 237 -1.45 -4.27 -27.13
N ILE A 238 -1.16 -3.60 -26.03
CA ILE A 238 -2.08 -3.26 -24.96
C ILE A 238 -2.44 -1.80 -25.13
N SER A 239 -3.73 -1.49 -25.20
CA SER A 239 -4.25 -0.13 -25.36
C SER A 239 -5.58 0.04 -24.63
N PHE A 240 -6.14 1.26 -24.65
CA PHE A 240 -7.36 1.59 -23.92
C PHE A 240 -8.34 2.43 -24.77
N GLN A 241 -9.63 2.29 -24.47
CA GLN A 241 -10.74 3.11 -24.98
C GLN A 241 -11.56 3.70 -23.82
#